data_AF-A0A6C0HAX2-F1
#
_entry.id   AF-A0A6C0HAX2-F1
#
_cell.length_a   1.000
_cell.length_b   1.000
_cell.length_c   1.000
_cell.angle_alpha   90.00
_cell.angle_beta   90.00
_cell.angle_gamma   90.00
#
_symmetry.space_group_name_H-M   'P 1'
#
loop_
_entity.id
_entity.type
_entity.pdbx_description
1 polymer ?
#
loop_
_entity_poly.entity_id
_entity_poly.type
_entity_poly.pdbx_seq_one_letter_code
_entity_poly.pdbx_strand_id
1 'polypeptide(L)'
;MKNDTPTVIVLDNTSIILSMDLDSIGAICNTSGKDDQLLSSTIRDSSKHDNTLDIGSTSNDLNKQPIFRFKFSQPFIDEMYVFSKVHQYDSRHDFKDAWNTWTEDNVELITNETKRLENMNYQGDIMDKMFKSARYYFRKKSTIKKDPSERGFYVNLDKDLLYAMDDHIKRNISSNIKMKPSESVKDFQQINAEYIEEKTQHLCQEEGFDDTMIENKIKKTYKNRYFMIMNSTTSSK
;
A
#
# COMPACT_ATOMS: atom_id res chain seq x y z
N MET A 1 31.82 -26.07 -58.16
CA MET A 1 31.36 -26.43 -56.80
C MET A 1 31.73 -25.26 -55.91
N LYS A 2 30.76 -24.44 -55.53
CA LYS A 2 30.97 -23.21 -54.75
C LYS A 2 30.33 -23.43 -53.38
N ASN A 3 31.10 -23.16 -52.34
CA ASN A 3 30.72 -23.29 -50.94
C ASN A 3 30.06 -21.98 -50.50
N ASP A 4 28.84 -22.05 -49.98
CA ASP A 4 28.16 -20.94 -49.33
C ASP A 4 27.97 -21.25 -47.84
N THR A 5 28.63 -20.45 -47.01
CA THR A 5 28.49 -20.41 -45.54
C THR A 5 27.38 -19.40 -45.18
N PRO A 6 26.48 -19.67 -44.22
CA PRO A 6 25.49 -18.69 -43.83
C PRO A 6 26.05 -17.73 -42.76
N THR A 7 25.97 -16.44 -43.06
CA THR A 7 26.26 -15.31 -42.18
C THR A 7 25.31 -15.28 -40.99
N VAL A 8 25.86 -15.24 -39.77
CA VAL A 8 25.12 -14.98 -38.53
C VAL A 8 24.94 -13.47 -38.37
N ILE A 9 23.69 -13.00 -38.34
CA ILE A 9 23.35 -11.62 -37.99
C ILE A 9 23.01 -11.61 -36.49
N VAL A 10 23.90 -11.03 -35.69
CA VAL A 10 23.62 -10.67 -34.29
C VAL A 10 22.89 -9.33 -34.32
N LEU A 11 21.64 -9.30 -33.88
CA LEU A 11 20.88 -8.06 -33.70
C LEU A 11 21.11 -7.56 -32.28
N ASP A 12 21.82 -6.44 -32.16
CA ASP A 12 22.07 -5.73 -30.91
C ASP A 12 20.81 -4.94 -30.49
N ASN A 13 20.11 -5.42 -29.47
CA ASN A 13 18.84 -4.86 -28.99
C ASN A 13 19.01 -3.68 -28.03
N THR A 14 20.24 -3.21 -27.79
CA THR A 14 20.52 -2.07 -26.91
C THR A 14 20.06 -0.72 -27.47
N SER A 15 19.82 -0.63 -28.78
CA SER A 15 19.53 0.65 -29.45
C SER A 15 18.04 1.05 -29.47
N ILE A 16 17.10 0.17 -29.11
CA ILE A 16 15.65 0.46 -29.26
C ILE A 16 15.03 1.08 -27.99
N ILE A 17 15.67 0.95 -26.82
CA ILE A 17 15.09 1.42 -25.54
C ILE A 17 15.42 2.89 -25.23
N LEU A 18 16.34 3.52 -25.98
CA LEU A 18 16.79 4.91 -25.76
C LEU A 18 15.78 6.01 -26.17
N SER A 19 14.55 5.67 -26.55
CA SER A 19 13.54 6.64 -27.04
C SER A 19 12.25 6.71 -26.23
N MET A 20 12.26 6.34 -24.94
CA MET A 20 11.08 6.50 -24.08
C MET A 20 11.22 7.72 -23.17
N ASP A 21 10.37 8.73 -23.42
CA ASP A 21 10.25 9.99 -22.67
C ASP A 21 10.29 9.78 -21.15
N LEU A 22 11.37 10.26 -20.51
CA LEU A 22 11.57 10.24 -19.06
C LEU A 22 10.67 11.24 -18.30
N ASP A 23 9.94 12.12 -18.99
CA ASP A 23 9.30 13.29 -18.37
C ASP A 23 7.91 13.03 -17.77
N SER A 24 7.37 11.80 -17.84
CA SER A 24 6.02 11.48 -17.32
C SER A 24 5.99 10.65 -16.02
N ILE A 25 7.16 10.41 -15.41
CA ILE A 25 7.28 9.64 -14.15
C ILE A 25 7.17 10.57 -12.91
N GLY A 26 7.40 11.88 -13.08
CA GLY A 26 7.61 12.86 -12.01
C GLY A 26 6.44 13.25 -11.10
N ALA A 27 5.28 12.58 -11.14
CA ALA A 27 4.10 13.07 -10.39
C ALA A 27 3.32 12.04 -9.55
N ILE A 28 3.74 10.78 -9.42
CA ILE A 28 2.90 9.79 -8.69
C ILE A 28 3.71 8.87 -7.78
N CYS A 29 4.23 9.43 -6.69
CA CYS A 29 4.62 8.63 -5.53
C CYS A 29 4.17 9.24 -4.19
N ASN A 30 3.02 9.93 -4.16
CA ASN A 30 2.43 10.44 -2.91
C ASN A 30 0.94 10.12 -2.86
N THR A 31 0.56 9.03 -2.17
CA THR A 31 -0.80 8.90 -1.62
C THR A 31 -0.80 8.26 -0.24
N SER A 32 -1.66 8.86 0.60
CA SER A 32 -2.13 8.49 1.94
C SER A 32 -1.26 8.89 3.14
N GLY A 33 -1.56 10.10 3.61
CA GLY A 33 -1.19 10.72 4.88
C GLY A 33 -1.73 12.15 4.88
N LYS A 34 -3.06 12.32 4.96
CA LYS A 34 -3.68 13.62 5.25
C LYS A 34 -4.39 13.48 6.59
N ASP A 35 -3.84 14.16 7.58
CA ASP A 35 -4.51 14.48 8.82
C ASP A 35 -5.49 15.64 8.52
N ASP A 36 -6.75 15.43 8.87
CA ASP A 36 -7.80 16.46 8.82
C ASP A 36 -7.73 17.30 10.10
N GLN A 37 -7.57 18.62 9.98
CA GLN A 37 -8.16 19.59 10.91
C GLN A 37 -8.75 20.80 10.14
N LEU A 38 -10.09 20.82 10.19
CA LEU A 38 -11.05 21.93 10.22
C LEU A 38 -10.88 23.26 9.46
N LEU A 39 -12.00 23.59 8.81
CA LEU A 39 -12.46 24.79 8.13
C LEU A 39 -12.27 26.12 8.88
N SER A 40 -11.99 27.20 8.12
CA SER A 40 -12.83 28.41 8.14
C SER A 40 -12.65 29.25 6.86
N SER A 41 -13.75 29.88 6.48
CA SER A 41 -14.15 30.54 5.23
C SER A 41 -13.51 31.89 4.88
N THR A 42 -13.37 32.19 3.56
CA THR A 42 -14.01 33.32 2.82
C THR A 42 -13.13 33.90 1.69
N ILE A 43 -13.57 33.67 0.44
CA ILE A 43 -13.63 34.56 -0.76
C ILE A 43 -12.57 35.69 -0.95
N ARG A 44 -11.78 35.63 -2.05
CA ARG A 44 -11.79 36.48 -3.29
C ARG A 44 -10.41 36.56 -4.00
N ASP A 45 -10.41 36.12 -5.26
CA ASP A 45 -9.82 36.71 -6.48
C ASP A 45 -8.30 37.02 -6.67
N SER A 46 -7.88 36.81 -7.94
CA SER A 46 -6.73 37.35 -8.71
C SER A 46 -5.35 36.63 -8.80
N SER A 47 -5.06 36.19 -10.04
CA SER A 47 -3.85 36.43 -10.89
C SER A 47 -2.41 35.96 -10.52
N LYS A 48 -1.86 35.12 -11.43
CA LYS A 48 -0.46 34.99 -11.97
C LYS A 48 0.76 35.45 -11.14
N HIS A 49 1.74 34.56 -10.89
CA HIS A 49 3.06 34.51 -11.56
C HIS A 49 4.01 33.43 -10.96
N ASP A 50 4.87 32.87 -11.81
CA ASP A 50 6.06 32.07 -11.48
C ASP A 50 7.03 32.77 -10.52
N ASN A 51 7.73 31.99 -9.67
CA ASN A 51 9.20 31.99 -9.59
C ASN A 51 9.76 30.98 -8.57
N THR A 52 10.70 30.19 -9.07
CA THR A 52 11.76 29.40 -8.41
C THR A 52 12.36 30.07 -7.17
N LEU A 53 12.71 29.27 -6.14
CA LEU A 53 13.93 29.48 -5.33
C LEU A 53 14.30 28.21 -4.54
N ASP A 54 15.42 27.64 -4.95
CA ASP A 54 16.35 26.80 -4.19
C ASP A 54 16.93 27.62 -3.02
N ILE A 55 17.00 27.03 -1.82
CA ILE A 55 17.95 27.36 -0.74
C ILE A 55 18.10 26.11 0.13
N GLY A 56 19.29 25.52 0.07
CA GLY A 56 19.76 24.57 1.08
C GLY A 56 19.90 25.25 2.44
N SER A 57 19.54 24.54 3.51
CA SER A 57 20.08 24.79 4.84
C SER A 57 19.97 23.57 5.74
N THR A 58 21.14 23.26 6.27
CA THR A 58 21.51 22.29 7.29
C THR A 58 20.72 22.47 8.59
N SER A 59 20.61 21.36 9.34
CA SER A 59 20.25 21.19 10.76
C SER A 59 18.80 21.46 11.18
N ASN A 60 18.12 20.40 11.62
CA ASN A 60 17.24 20.40 12.79
C ASN A 60 16.96 18.95 13.22
N ASP A 61 17.79 18.46 14.15
CA ASP A 61 17.68 17.18 14.83
C ASP A 61 16.96 17.36 16.17
N LEU A 62 15.65 17.62 16.14
CA LEU A 62 14.75 17.54 17.31
C LEU A 62 13.32 17.26 16.80
N ASN A 63 12.70 16.17 17.23
CA ASN A 63 11.38 15.61 16.84
C ASN A 63 11.31 14.77 15.54
N LYS A 64 12.22 13.80 15.36
CA LYS A 64 12.01 12.76 14.32
C LYS A 64 10.98 11.74 14.84
N GLN A 65 9.72 11.88 14.42
CA GLN A 65 8.69 10.87 14.65
C GLN A 65 9.18 9.49 14.17
N PRO A 66 8.84 8.40 14.88
CA PRO A 66 9.28 7.07 14.48
C PRO A 66 8.78 6.73 13.07
N ILE A 67 9.72 6.46 12.18
CA ILE A 67 9.41 6.02 10.81
C ILE A 67 9.12 4.53 10.86
N PHE A 68 7.85 4.16 10.75
CA PHE A 68 7.45 2.74 10.68
C PHE A 68 7.55 2.17 9.27
N ARG A 69 7.54 3.04 8.23
CA ARG A 69 7.53 2.63 6.82
C ARG A 69 8.66 3.28 6.05
N PHE A 70 9.71 2.51 5.81
CA PHE A 70 10.84 2.88 4.98
C PHE A 70 10.55 2.59 3.51
N LYS A 71 10.51 3.66 2.70
CA LYS A 71 10.37 3.63 1.23
C LYS A 71 11.73 3.82 0.57
N PHE A 72 11.91 3.23 -0.60
CA PHE A 72 13.07 3.53 -1.44
C PHE A 72 12.96 4.92 -2.07
N SER A 73 14.09 5.50 -2.50
CA SER A 73 14.10 6.76 -3.27
C SER A 73 13.51 6.57 -4.66
N GLN A 74 12.96 7.63 -5.25
CA GLN A 74 12.33 7.55 -6.56
C GLN A 74 13.29 7.12 -7.67
N PRO A 75 14.52 7.68 -7.79
CA PRO A 75 15.49 7.22 -8.80
C PRO A 75 15.84 5.74 -8.65
N PHE A 76 15.98 5.25 -7.41
CA PHE A 76 16.23 3.83 -7.14
C PHE A 76 15.05 2.94 -7.55
N ILE A 77 13.82 3.39 -7.29
CA ILE A 77 12.61 2.66 -7.68
C ILE A 77 12.52 2.54 -9.20
N ASP A 78 12.87 3.58 -9.94
CA ASP A 78 12.74 3.61 -11.40
C ASP A 78 13.71 2.61 -12.05
N GLU A 79 14.98 2.60 -11.64
CA GLU A 79 15.97 1.63 -12.12
C GLU A 79 15.58 0.18 -11.78
N MET A 80 15.17 -0.07 -10.54
CA MET A 80 14.71 -1.39 -10.12
C MET A 80 13.45 -1.82 -10.87
N TYR A 81 12.58 -0.87 -11.21
CA TYR A 81 11.38 -1.14 -12.01
C TYR A 81 11.75 -1.56 -13.43
N VAL A 82 12.68 -0.84 -14.08
CA VAL A 82 13.20 -1.19 -15.41
C VAL A 82 13.78 -2.60 -15.41
N PHE A 83 14.69 -2.91 -14.48
CA PHE A 83 15.25 -4.26 -14.31
C PHE A 83 14.13 -5.31 -14.16
N SER A 84 13.18 -5.07 -13.26
CA SER A 84 12.10 -6.04 -12.98
C SER A 84 11.17 -6.28 -14.17
N LYS A 85 11.07 -5.29 -15.08
CA LYS A 85 10.25 -5.38 -16.29
C LYS A 85 10.96 -6.09 -17.43
N VAL A 86 12.25 -5.86 -17.60
CA VAL A 86 13.08 -6.63 -18.55
C VAL A 86 13.01 -8.12 -18.21
N HIS A 87 13.15 -8.47 -16.93
CA HIS A 87 13.16 -9.86 -16.45
C HIS A 87 11.77 -10.38 -16.02
N GLN A 88 10.69 -9.87 -16.65
CA GLN A 88 9.33 -10.18 -16.19
C GLN A 88 8.94 -11.65 -16.38
N TYR A 89 9.43 -12.28 -17.45
CA TYR A 89 9.10 -13.65 -17.83
C TYR A 89 10.20 -14.66 -17.47
N ASP A 90 11.27 -14.18 -16.83
CA ASP A 90 12.40 -15.01 -16.45
C ASP A 90 12.02 -16.09 -15.44
N SER A 91 12.72 -17.22 -15.56
CA SER A 91 12.61 -18.30 -14.58
C SER A 91 13.17 -17.86 -13.22
N ARG A 92 13.03 -18.73 -12.21
CA ARG A 92 13.59 -18.44 -10.89
C ARG A 92 15.11 -18.31 -10.92
N HIS A 93 15.79 -19.12 -11.72
CA HIS A 93 17.24 -19.15 -11.80
C HIS A 93 17.76 -17.96 -12.61
N ASP A 94 17.24 -17.77 -13.82
CA ASP A 94 17.66 -16.67 -14.71
C ASP A 94 17.50 -15.29 -14.04
N PHE A 95 16.37 -15.06 -13.37
CA PHE A 95 16.16 -13.81 -12.63
C PHE A 95 17.18 -13.62 -11.50
N LYS A 96 17.57 -14.70 -10.82
CA LYS A 96 18.54 -14.62 -9.72
C LYS A 96 19.94 -14.33 -10.24
N ASP A 97 20.30 -14.92 -11.38
CA ASP A 97 21.57 -14.69 -12.03
C ASP A 97 21.65 -13.25 -12.57
N ALA A 98 20.63 -12.81 -13.30
CA ALA A 98 20.50 -11.43 -13.76
C ALA A 98 20.49 -10.42 -12.62
N TRP A 99 19.87 -10.75 -11.47
CA TRP A 99 19.90 -9.92 -10.28
C TRP A 99 21.32 -9.74 -9.74
N ASN A 100 22.11 -10.82 -9.68
CA ASN A 100 23.49 -10.72 -9.20
C ASN A 100 24.31 -9.79 -10.10
N THR A 101 24.22 -9.96 -11.43
CA THR A 101 24.88 -9.08 -12.40
C THR A 101 24.41 -7.64 -12.26
N TRP A 102 23.10 -7.40 -12.18
CA TRP A 102 22.55 -6.04 -12.01
C TRP A 102 23.04 -5.39 -10.71
N THR A 103 23.15 -6.14 -9.61
CA THR A 103 23.67 -5.58 -8.35
C THR A 103 25.16 -5.25 -8.40
N GLU A 104 25.94 -5.96 -9.20
CA GLU A 104 27.36 -5.66 -9.44
C GLU A 104 27.49 -4.38 -10.28
N ASP A 105 26.71 -4.26 -11.35
CA ASP A 105 26.72 -3.11 -12.26
C ASP A 105 26.20 -1.82 -11.59
N ASN A 106 25.32 -1.93 -10.59
CA ASN A 106 24.64 -0.80 -9.93
C ASN A 106 25.07 -0.61 -8.47
N VAL A 107 26.30 -0.99 -8.14
CA VAL A 107 26.81 -0.96 -6.75
C VAL A 107 26.75 0.42 -6.10
N GLU A 108 27.03 1.49 -6.85
CA GLU A 108 26.99 2.87 -6.33
C GLU A 108 25.56 3.29 -5.97
N LEU A 109 24.61 3.01 -6.87
CA LEU A 109 23.19 3.28 -6.68
C LEU A 109 22.65 2.55 -5.45
N ILE A 110 22.99 1.26 -5.30
CA ILE A 110 22.62 0.44 -4.14
C ILE A 110 23.27 0.97 -2.85
N THR A 111 24.54 1.34 -2.89
CA THR A 111 25.28 1.84 -1.71
C THR A 111 24.69 3.16 -1.23
N ASN A 112 24.37 4.08 -2.15
CA ASN A 112 23.76 5.37 -1.81
C ASN A 112 22.37 5.16 -1.18
N GLU A 113 21.57 4.26 -1.74
CA GLU A 113 20.25 3.95 -1.21
C GLU A 113 20.32 3.25 0.16
N THR A 114 21.31 2.37 0.34
CA THR A 114 21.57 1.66 1.60
C THR A 114 21.90 2.67 2.71
N LYS A 115 22.88 3.55 2.47
CA LYS A 115 23.25 4.63 3.40
C LYS A 115 22.06 5.52 3.73
N ARG A 116 21.22 5.84 2.75
CA ARG A 116 20.02 6.67 2.96
C ARG A 116 19.04 6.01 3.93
N LEU A 117 18.81 4.70 3.80
CA LEU A 117 17.90 3.95 4.69
C LEU A 117 18.51 3.74 6.09
N GLU A 118 19.82 3.49 6.17
CA GLU A 118 20.56 3.42 7.44
C GLU A 118 20.51 4.75 8.19
N ASN A 119 20.66 5.88 7.49
CA ASN A 119 20.50 7.23 8.06
C ASN A 119 19.05 7.53 8.51
N MET A 120 18.08 6.77 8.02
CA MET A 120 16.70 6.78 8.51
C MET A 120 16.47 5.79 9.66
N ASN A 121 17.51 5.07 10.09
CA ASN A 121 17.49 4.05 11.14
C ASN A 121 16.73 2.77 10.76
N TYR A 122 16.75 2.38 9.48
CA TYR A 122 16.22 1.08 9.05
C TYR A 122 17.11 -0.07 9.56
N GLN A 123 16.52 -1.06 10.24
CA GLN A 123 17.23 -2.17 10.89
C GLN A 123 17.13 -3.51 10.14
N GLY A 124 16.54 -3.52 8.93
CA GLY A 124 16.33 -4.75 8.17
C GLY A 124 17.39 -4.97 7.09
N ASP A 125 17.40 -6.16 6.51
CA ASP A 125 18.23 -6.48 5.34
C ASP A 125 17.71 -5.74 4.10
N ILE A 126 18.48 -4.73 3.67
CA ILE A 126 18.15 -3.88 2.53
C ILE A 126 18.24 -4.68 1.22
N MET A 127 19.23 -5.59 1.07
CA MET A 127 19.39 -6.44 -0.12
C MET A 127 18.20 -7.37 -0.31
N ASP A 128 17.75 -8.03 0.75
CA ASP A 128 16.57 -8.89 0.73
C ASP A 128 15.29 -8.08 0.46
N LYS A 129 15.14 -6.91 1.08
CA LYS A 129 14.03 -5.99 0.82
C LYS A 129 13.97 -5.56 -0.65
N MET A 130 15.11 -5.24 -1.25
CA MET A 130 15.22 -4.84 -2.66
C MET A 130 14.87 -6.00 -3.59
N PHE A 131 15.50 -7.18 -3.40
CA PHE A 131 15.24 -8.36 -4.22
C PHE A 131 13.76 -8.77 -4.19
N LYS A 132 13.14 -8.77 -3.01
CA LYS A 132 11.71 -9.08 -2.86
C LYS A 132 10.83 -8.05 -3.57
N SER A 133 11.19 -6.77 -3.48
CA SER A 133 10.46 -5.70 -4.16
C SER A 133 10.54 -5.84 -5.68
N ALA A 134 11.73 -6.09 -6.23
CA ALA A 134 11.94 -6.34 -7.66
C ALA A 134 11.12 -7.55 -8.15
N ARG A 135 11.34 -8.71 -7.53
CA ARG A 135 10.79 -10.00 -7.99
C ARG A 135 9.28 -10.14 -7.81
N TYR A 136 8.75 -9.69 -6.67
CA TYR A 136 7.35 -9.96 -6.31
C TYR A 136 6.44 -8.77 -6.59
N TYR A 137 6.93 -7.54 -6.43
CA TYR A 137 6.11 -6.34 -6.61
C TYR A 137 6.30 -5.74 -8.01
N PHE A 138 7.48 -5.22 -8.35
CA PHE A 138 7.69 -4.47 -9.59
C PHE A 138 7.49 -5.31 -10.85
N ARG A 139 7.90 -6.58 -10.82
CA ARG A 139 7.64 -7.53 -11.89
C ARG A 139 6.15 -7.63 -12.28
N LYS A 140 5.26 -7.72 -11.28
CA LYS A 140 3.81 -7.86 -11.46
C LYS A 140 3.05 -6.55 -11.57
N LYS A 141 3.67 -5.42 -11.21
CA LYS A 141 3.03 -4.09 -11.23
C LYS A 141 2.67 -3.70 -12.67
N SER A 142 1.45 -3.27 -12.94
CA SER A 142 1.04 -2.84 -14.28
C SER A 142 1.62 -1.46 -14.63
N THR A 143 1.97 -1.27 -15.90
CA THR A 143 2.29 0.05 -16.49
C THR A 143 1.04 0.89 -16.69
N ILE A 144 -0.11 0.24 -16.88
CA ILE A 144 -1.41 0.88 -17.03
C ILE A 144 -1.80 1.45 -15.66
N LYS A 145 -1.88 2.79 -15.58
CA LYS A 145 -2.51 3.48 -14.46
C LYS A 145 -4.00 3.13 -14.53
N LYS A 146 -4.47 2.24 -13.65
CA LYS A 146 -5.90 2.00 -13.50
C LYS A 146 -6.52 3.32 -13.05
N ASP A 147 -7.58 3.74 -13.72
CA ASP A 147 -8.33 4.92 -13.29
C ASP A 147 -8.68 4.78 -11.81
N PRO A 148 -8.59 5.87 -11.02
CA PRO A 148 -8.96 5.85 -9.62
C PRO A 148 -10.34 5.19 -9.49
N SER A 149 -10.41 4.06 -8.79
CA SER A 149 -11.69 3.43 -8.50
C SER A 149 -12.56 4.46 -7.80
N GLU A 150 -13.80 4.61 -8.27
CA GLU A 150 -14.77 5.43 -7.57
C GLU A 150 -14.83 4.97 -6.11
N ARG A 151 -14.72 5.94 -5.21
CA ARG A 151 -14.71 5.67 -3.78
C ARG A 151 -16.12 5.20 -3.43
N GLY A 152 -16.25 3.92 -3.07
CA GLY A 152 -17.53 3.37 -2.64
C GLY A 152 -18.13 4.19 -1.49
N PHE A 153 -19.46 4.29 -1.48
CA PHE A 153 -20.22 4.99 -0.45
C PHE A 153 -19.85 4.48 0.96
N TYR A 154 -19.65 5.40 1.90
CA TYR A 154 -19.31 5.03 3.27
C TYR A 154 -20.57 4.72 4.05
N VAL A 155 -20.78 3.44 4.42
CA VAL A 155 -21.85 3.05 5.35
C VAL A 155 -21.44 3.45 6.76
N ASN A 156 -22.18 4.39 7.36
CA ASN A 156 -22.14 4.70 8.78
C ASN A 156 -22.96 3.64 9.54
N LEU A 157 -22.34 2.98 10.53
CA LEU A 157 -23.09 2.09 11.43
C LEU A 157 -23.54 2.88 12.66
N ASP A 158 -24.77 2.61 13.09
CA ASP A 158 -25.36 3.23 14.28
C ASP A 158 -24.54 2.93 15.55
N LYS A 159 -24.48 3.91 16.46
CA LYS A 159 -23.72 3.78 17.71
C LYS A 159 -24.25 2.64 18.58
N ASP A 160 -25.56 2.45 18.59
CA ASP A 160 -26.21 1.40 19.38
C ASP A 160 -25.77 0.00 18.92
N LEU A 161 -25.68 -0.20 17.60
CA LEU A 161 -25.14 -1.43 17.02
C LEU A 161 -23.68 -1.63 17.41
N LEU A 162 -22.87 -0.57 17.38
CA LEU A 162 -21.47 -0.63 17.79
C LEU A 162 -21.31 -0.99 19.28
N TYR A 163 -22.17 -0.46 20.15
CA TYR A 163 -22.18 -0.82 21.57
C TYR A 163 -22.62 -2.26 21.80
N ALA A 164 -23.63 -2.75 21.08
CA ALA A 164 -24.05 -4.15 21.14
C ALA A 164 -22.92 -5.10 20.75
N MET A 165 -22.12 -4.75 19.73
CA MET A 165 -20.93 -5.54 19.36
C MET A 165 -19.90 -5.58 20.49
N ASP A 166 -19.56 -4.41 21.06
CA ASP A 166 -18.55 -4.31 22.11
C ASP A 166 -18.97 -5.07 23.38
N ASP A 167 -20.25 -4.98 23.77
CA ASP A 167 -20.79 -5.69 24.93
C ASP A 167 -20.76 -7.20 24.73
N HIS A 168 -21.17 -7.67 23.54
CA HIS A 168 -21.10 -9.08 23.19
C HIS A 168 -19.65 -9.63 23.23
N ILE A 169 -18.69 -8.89 22.69
CA ILE A 169 -17.26 -9.25 22.74
C ILE A 169 -16.77 -9.32 24.19
N LYS A 170 -17.06 -8.29 25.00
CA LYS A 170 -16.63 -8.21 26.41
C LYS A 170 -17.24 -9.34 27.24
N ARG A 171 -18.51 -9.67 27.01
CA ARG A 171 -19.20 -10.78 27.68
C ARG A 171 -18.53 -12.11 27.37
N ASN A 172 -18.21 -12.38 26.11
CA ASN A 172 -17.54 -13.61 25.71
C ASN A 172 -16.13 -13.72 26.32
N ILE A 173 -15.38 -12.62 26.36
CA ILE A 173 -14.06 -12.57 27.01
C ILE A 173 -14.19 -12.82 28.52
N SER A 174 -15.14 -12.15 29.18
CA SER A 174 -15.36 -12.25 30.64
C SER A 174 -15.80 -13.65 31.06
N SER A 175 -16.63 -14.31 30.23
CA SER A 175 -17.05 -15.70 30.41
C SER A 175 -15.96 -16.72 30.00
N ASN A 176 -14.76 -16.26 29.62
CA ASN A 176 -13.65 -17.09 29.14
C ASN A 176 -14.02 -18.02 27.97
N ILE A 177 -14.97 -17.57 27.13
CA ILE A 177 -15.42 -18.30 25.96
C ILE A 177 -14.39 -18.07 24.85
N LYS A 178 -13.62 -19.12 24.53
CA LYS A 178 -12.61 -19.10 23.46
C LYS A 178 -13.26 -19.29 22.09
N MET A 179 -13.95 -18.27 21.60
CA MET A 179 -14.48 -18.25 20.23
C MET A 179 -13.57 -17.50 19.28
N LYS A 180 -13.39 -18.05 18.08
CA LYS A 180 -12.70 -17.32 17.01
C LYS A 180 -13.56 -16.13 16.55
N PRO A 181 -12.97 -15.04 16.03
CA PRO A 181 -13.73 -13.88 15.57
C PRO A 181 -14.82 -14.23 14.56
N SER A 182 -14.56 -15.19 13.66
CA SER A 182 -15.53 -15.65 12.66
C SER A 182 -16.75 -16.34 13.27
N GLU A 183 -16.57 -17.10 14.34
CA GLU A 183 -17.66 -17.79 15.05
C GLU A 183 -18.44 -16.80 15.89
N SER A 184 -17.73 -15.92 16.60
CA SER A 184 -18.33 -14.88 17.44
C SER A 184 -19.19 -13.90 16.63
N VAL A 185 -18.82 -13.60 15.38
CA VAL A 185 -19.67 -12.81 14.47
C VAL A 185 -20.98 -13.53 14.15
N LYS A 186 -20.93 -14.83 13.85
CA LYS A 186 -22.14 -15.59 13.51
C LYS A 186 -23.10 -15.67 14.69
N ASP A 187 -22.55 -15.90 15.88
CA ASP A 187 -23.30 -15.91 17.13
C ASP A 187 -23.95 -14.55 17.40
N PHE A 188 -23.20 -13.45 17.24
CA PHE A 188 -23.75 -12.09 17.34
C PHE A 188 -24.89 -11.83 16.35
N GLN A 189 -24.70 -12.23 15.08
CA GLN A 189 -25.71 -12.08 14.03
C GLN A 189 -26.97 -12.89 14.34
N GLN A 190 -26.82 -14.08 14.94
CA GLN A 190 -27.96 -14.91 15.33
C GLN A 190 -28.71 -14.34 16.53
N ILE A 191 -27.99 -13.84 17.55
CA ILE A 191 -28.59 -13.26 18.76
C ILE A 191 -29.30 -11.93 18.45
N ASN A 192 -28.76 -11.13 17.53
CA ASN A 192 -29.26 -9.79 17.21
C ASN A 192 -29.88 -9.71 15.81
N ALA A 193 -30.40 -10.83 15.29
CA ALA A 193 -30.87 -10.94 13.91
C ALA A 193 -31.93 -9.88 13.56
N GLU A 194 -32.98 -9.78 14.38
CA GLU A 194 -34.08 -8.82 14.20
C GLU A 194 -33.59 -7.37 14.23
N TYR A 195 -32.72 -7.05 15.20
CA TYR A 195 -32.14 -5.72 15.34
C TYR A 195 -31.21 -5.35 14.17
N ILE A 196 -30.45 -6.31 13.65
CA ILE A 196 -29.60 -6.11 12.48
C ILE A 196 -30.46 -5.96 11.22
N GLU A 197 -31.52 -6.76 11.07
CA GLU A 197 -32.44 -6.72 9.94
C GLU A 197 -33.17 -5.37 9.87
N GLU A 198 -33.72 -4.87 10.97
CA GLU A 198 -34.36 -3.55 11.06
C GLU A 198 -33.42 -2.43 10.60
N LYS A 199 -32.19 -2.41 11.14
CA LYS A 199 -31.19 -1.37 10.81
C LYS A 199 -30.68 -1.50 9.38
N THR A 200 -30.53 -2.72 8.87
CA THR A 200 -30.10 -2.98 7.50
C THR A 200 -31.20 -2.58 6.51
N GLN A 201 -32.46 -2.87 6.83
CA GLN A 201 -33.61 -2.46 6.03
C GLN A 201 -33.69 -0.94 5.89
N HIS A 202 -33.49 -0.18 6.99
CA HIS A 202 -33.44 1.28 6.93
C HIS A 202 -32.33 1.79 6.01
N LEU A 203 -31.12 1.23 6.11
CA LEU A 203 -29.99 1.61 5.24
C LEU A 203 -30.21 1.22 3.76
N CYS A 204 -30.87 0.10 3.49
CA CYS A 204 -31.24 -0.30 2.13
C CYS A 204 -32.34 0.59 1.53
N GLN A 205 -33.39 0.89 2.30
CA GLN A 205 -34.59 1.58 1.81
C GLN A 205 -34.38 3.10 1.71
N GLU A 206 -33.70 3.71 2.67
CA GLU A 206 -33.53 5.17 2.71
C GLU A 206 -32.27 5.65 1.99
N GLU A 207 -31.18 4.87 2.05
CA GLU A 207 -29.88 5.28 1.51
C GLU A 207 -29.45 4.45 0.27
N GLY A 208 -30.25 3.47 -0.15
CA GLY A 208 -30.04 2.71 -1.39
C GLY A 208 -28.85 1.75 -1.35
N PHE A 209 -28.42 1.33 -0.17
CA PHE A 209 -27.28 0.43 -0.02
C PHE A 209 -27.64 -1.02 -0.36
N ASP A 210 -26.65 -1.73 -0.92
CA ASP A 210 -26.72 -3.16 -1.13
C ASP A 210 -26.58 -3.93 0.19
N ASP A 211 -27.45 -4.93 0.39
CA ASP A 211 -27.51 -5.74 1.60
C ASP A 211 -26.16 -6.45 1.88
N THR A 212 -25.54 -6.99 0.83
CA THR A 212 -24.25 -7.68 0.97
C THR A 212 -23.12 -6.72 1.39
N MET A 213 -23.20 -5.46 0.96
CA MET A 213 -22.26 -4.41 1.36
C MET A 213 -22.39 -4.08 2.86
N ILE A 214 -23.62 -3.96 3.36
CA ILE A 214 -23.89 -3.69 4.78
C ILE A 214 -23.45 -4.88 5.63
N GLU A 215 -23.79 -6.11 5.23
CA GLU A 215 -23.39 -7.31 5.96
C GLU A 215 -21.86 -7.43 6.06
N ASN A 216 -21.14 -7.16 4.97
CA ASN A 216 -19.68 -7.13 4.96
C ASN A 216 -19.11 -6.03 5.86
N LYS A 217 -19.75 -4.85 5.91
CA LYS A 217 -19.37 -3.76 6.80
C LYS A 217 -19.53 -4.16 8.27
N ILE A 218 -20.66 -4.78 8.64
CA ILE A 218 -20.94 -5.28 9.99
C ILE A 218 -19.88 -6.31 10.40
N LYS A 219 -19.65 -7.33 9.57
CA LYS A 219 -18.65 -8.39 9.79
C LYS A 219 -17.25 -7.81 10.01
N LYS A 220 -16.82 -6.87 9.17
CA LYS A 220 -15.50 -6.23 9.25
C LYS A 220 -15.39 -5.39 10.52
N THR A 221 -16.41 -4.61 10.83
CA THR A 221 -16.44 -3.73 12.02
C THR A 221 -16.36 -4.55 13.30
N TYR A 222 -17.14 -5.63 13.40
CA TYR A 222 -17.11 -6.53 14.53
C TYR A 222 -15.72 -7.15 14.73
N LYS A 223 -15.12 -7.73 13.67
CA LYS A 223 -13.79 -8.36 13.77
C LYS A 223 -12.72 -7.35 14.20
N ASN A 224 -12.75 -6.14 13.65
CA ASN A 224 -11.81 -5.09 14.03
C ASN A 224 -11.96 -4.75 15.52
N ARG A 225 -13.18 -4.58 16.01
CA ARG A 225 -13.48 -4.33 17.43
C ARG A 225 -13.03 -5.48 18.32
N TYR A 226 -13.27 -6.72 17.91
CA TYR A 226 -12.80 -7.90 18.63
C TYR A 226 -11.29 -7.86 18.87
N PHE A 227 -10.50 -7.59 17.83
CA PHE A 227 -9.04 -7.52 17.98
C PHE A 227 -8.60 -6.32 18.83
N MET A 228 -9.27 -5.17 18.72
CA MET A 228 -8.97 -4.01 19.57
C MET A 228 -9.19 -4.32 21.05
N ILE A 229 -10.32 -4.94 21.40
CA ILE A 229 -10.67 -5.29 22.79
C ILE A 229 -9.81 -6.44 23.32
N MET A 230 -9.51 -7.43 22.48
CA MET A 230 -8.64 -8.54 22.87
C MET A 230 -7.23 -8.04 23.17
N ASN A 231 -6.64 -7.23 22.29
CA ASN A 231 -5.28 -6.71 22.45
C ASN A 231 -5.15 -5.73 23.63
N SER A 232 -6.19 -4.96 23.94
CA SER A 232 -6.19 -4.10 25.13
C SER A 232 -6.26 -4.91 26.42
N THR A 233 -7.03 -5.98 26.44
CA THR A 233 -7.15 -6.89 27.59
C THR A 233 -5.83 -7.64 27.86
N THR A 234 -5.11 -8.04 26.82
CA THR A 234 -3.81 -8.73 26.97
C THR A 234 -2.68 -7.81 27.44
N SER A 235 -2.77 -6.51 27.18
CA SER A 235 -1.73 -5.53 27.57
C SER A 235 -1.88 -5.02 29.02
N SER A 236 -3.00 -5.33 29.69
CA SER A 236 -3.25 -4.97 31.10
C SER A 236 -2.99 -6.13 32.09
N LYS A 237 -2.32 -7.19 31.66
CA LYS A 237 -1.80 -8.26 32.54
C LYS A 237 -0.29 -8.22 32.56
#